data_AF-A0A059MW57-F1
#
_entry.id   AF-A0A059MW57-F1
#
_cell.length_a   1.000
_cell.length_b   1.000
_cell.length_c   1.000
_cell.angle_alpha   90.00
_cell.angle_beta   90.00
_cell.angle_gamma   90.00
#
_symmetry.space_group_name_H-M   'P 1'
#
loop_
_entity.id
_entity.type
_entity.pdbx_description
1 polymer ?
#
loop_
_entity_poly.entity_id
_entity_poly.type
_entity_poly.pdbx_seq_one_letter_code
_entity_poly.pdbx_strand_id
1 'polypeptide(L)'
;MKKTLAALFGTGAVLLAAACGSSGDSGSAGEGTTESTTAAPSTSQVTGSTGIELGQSYDQICSALVPYFDQLESWGQDRTQAATSVADAQKSLPGWAELSEEQQAETLRAVENAGKGQC
;
A
#
# COMPACT_ATOMS: atom_id res chain seq x y z
N MET A 1 -3.92 -26.19 25.01
CA MET A 1 -5.17 -25.71 25.65
C MET A 1 -6.10 -25.24 24.55
N LYS A 2 -7.37 -25.63 24.61
CA LYS A 2 -8.32 -25.59 23.49
C LYS A 2 -9.03 -24.23 23.44
N LYS A 3 -9.23 -23.77 22.20
CA LYS A 3 -9.89 -22.56 21.68
C LYS A 3 -11.26 -22.27 22.31
N THR A 4 -11.58 -21.00 22.54
CA THR A 4 -12.92 -20.40 22.33
C THR A 4 -12.88 -18.87 22.52
N LEU A 5 -13.02 -18.11 21.42
CA LEU A 5 -13.53 -16.73 21.44
C LEU A 5 -14.72 -16.70 20.50
N ALA A 6 -15.90 -16.50 21.06
CA ALA A 6 -17.16 -16.41 20.36
C ALA A 6 -17.46 -14.96 19.97
N ALA A 7 -17.97 -14.82 18.76
CA ALA A 7 -18.41 -13.60 18.12
C ALA A 7 -19.62 -12.95 18.82
N LEU A 8 -19.78 -11.63 18.62
CA LEU A 8 -21.09 -11.00 18.69
C LEU A 8 -21.20 -9.90 17.62
N PHE A 9 -22.21 -10.08 16.77
CA PHE A 9 -22.61 -9.22 15.65
C PHE A 9 -23.26 -7.92 16.15
N GLY A 10 -23.10 -6.84 15.39
CA GLY A 10 -23.80 -5.58 15.62
C GLY A 10 -24.05 -4.83 14.32
N THR A 11 -25.28 -4.97 13.81
CA THR A 11 -25.89 -4.37 12.62
C THR A 11 -25.93 -2.83 12.71
N GLY A 12 -25.66 -2.13 11.61
CA GLY A 12 -25.85 -0.68 11.52
C GLY A 12 -25.87 -0.18 10.08
N ALA A 13 -27.03 -0.26 9.43
CA ALA A 13 -27.31 0.38 8.15
C ALA A 13 -27.63 1.87 8.37
N VAL A 14 -27.02 2.77 7.59
CA VAL A 14 -27.54 4.12 7.37
C VAL A 14 -27.42 4.47 5.88
N LEU A 15 -28.58 4.65 5.26
CA LEU A 15 -28.82 5.20 3.93
C LEU A 15 -28.44 6.68 3.88
N LEU A 16 -27.70 7.14 2.86
CA LEU A 16 -27.69 8.56 2.49
C LEU A 16 -27.99 8.74 0.99
N ALA A 17 -29.23 9.19 0.78
CA ALA A 17 -29.70 10.20 -0.17
C ALA A 17 -29.14 10.24 -1.60
N ALA A 18 -30.05 9.92 -2.52
CA ALA A 18 -30.04 10.33 -3.92
C ALA A 18 -29.97 11.87 -4.06
N ALA A 19 -28.97 12.35 -4.80
CA ALA A 19 -29.06 13.62 -5.49
C ALA A 19 -29.53 13.34 -6.93
N CYS A 20 -30.81 13.64 -7.15
CA CYS A 20 -31.44 13.77 -8.45
C CYS A 20 -30.86 15.01 -9.15
N GLY A 21 -30.25 14.81 -10.32
CA GLY A 21 -29.81 15.88 -11.21
C GLY A 21 -30.07 15.45 -12.64
N SER A 22 -31.28 15.73 -13.12
CA SER A 22 -31.80 15.35 -14.44
C SER A 22 -31.45 16.38 -15.51
N SER A 23 -30.91 15.91 -16.63
CA SER A 23 -31.04 16.44 -18.00
C SER A 23 -30.54 15.30 -18.89
N GLY A 24 -31.25 14.73 -19.85
CA GLY A 24 -32.34 15.21 -20.67
C GLY A 24 -32.06 14.74 -22.10
N ASP A 25 -32.47 13.51 -22.41
CA ASP A 25 -32.96 12.97 -23.68
C ASP A 25 -32.12 12.95 -24.99
N SER A 26 -32.40 11.89 -25.77
CA SER A 26 -32.28 11.77 -27.24
C SER A 26 -30.94 11.35 -27.89
N GLY A 27 -30.81 10.05 -28.13
CA GLY A 27 -30.94 9.54 -29.51
C GLY A 27 -29.68 9.03 -30.25
N SER A 28 -29.91 7.90 -30.94
CA SER A 28 -29.20 7.34 -32.11
C SER A 28 -27.90 6.55 -31.93
N ALA A 29 -28.08 5.23 -32.03
CA ALA A 29 -27.46 4.31 -33.00
C ALA A 29 -26.00 4.51 -33.44
N GLY A 30 -25.23 3.42 -33.34
CA GLY A 30 -23.94 3.25 -34.02
C GLY A 30 -23.00 2.41 -33.15
N GLU A 31 -23.04 1.08 -33.31
CA GLU A 31 -21.95 0.31 -33.92
C GLU A 31 -20.89 -0.11 -32.88
N GLY A 32 -20.67 -1.43 -32.81
CA GLY A 32 -19.87 -2.04 -31.75
C GLY A 32 -18.40 -1.65 -31.80
N THR A 33 -17.72 -1.81 -30.67
CA THR A 33 -16.27 -2.01 -30.56
C THR A 33 -15.96 -2.40 -29.11
N THR A 34 -15.61 -3.68 -28.95
CA THR A 34 -14.48 -4.19 -28.16
C THR A 34 -14.44 -3.92 -26.65
N GLU A 35 -14.44 -5.02 -25.90
CA GLU A 35 -13.84 -5.13 -24.57
C GLU A 35 -12.53 -4.34 -24.50
N SER A 36 -12.51 -3.32 -23.65
CA SER A 36 -11.27 -2.92 -23.01
C SER A 36 -11.62 -2.46 -21.62
N THR A 37 -11.57 -3.41 -20.69
CA THR A 37 -11.41 -3.16 -19.27
C THR A 37 -10.15 -2.32 -19.11
N THR A 38 -10.29 -1.00 -19.19
CA THR A 38 -9.35 -0.11 -18.52
C THR A 38 -9.65 -0.26 -17.04
N ALA A 39 -9.10 -1.32 -16.44
CA ALA A 39 -8.73 -1.27 -15.05
C ALA A 39 -7.80 -0.07 -14.94
N ALA A 40 -8.33 1.06 -14.46
CA ALA A 40 -7.48 2.09 -13.92
C ALA A 40 -6.60 1.36 -12.90
N PRO A 41 -5.26 1.42 -13.00
CA PRO A 41 -4.47 1.07 -11.85
C PRO A 41 -4.92 2.07 -10.79
N SER A 42 -5.68 1.58 -9.81
CA SER A 42 -5.81 2.23 -8.52
C SER A 42 -4.42 2.15 -7.91
N THR A 43 -3.52 3.00 -8.41
CA THR A 43 -2.36 3.43 -7.65
C THR A 43 -2.98 4.07 -6.43
N SER A 44 -3.06 3.31 -5.35
CA SER A 44 -3.30 3.83 -4.02
C SER A 44 -2.18 4.83 -3.78
N GLN A 45 -2.45 6.05 -4.21
CA GLN A 45 -1.61 7.20 -4.02
C GLN A 45 -1.66 7.48 -2.53
N VAL A 46 -0.76 6.82 -1.78
CA VAL A 46 -0.42 7.26 -0.45
C VAL A 46 0.33 8.56 -0.64
N THR A 47 -0.45 9.64 -0.64
CA THR A 47 0.00 11.02 -0.66
C THR A 47 0.95 11.23 0.51
N GLY A 48 2.26 11.08 0.25
CA GLY A 48 3.34 11.39 1.19
C GLY A 48 4.40 10.30 1.42
N SER A 49 4.25 9.09 0.89
CA SER A 49 5.19 8.00 1.19
C SER A 49 6.19 7.80 0.06
N THR A 50 7.48 7.84 0.41
CA THR A 50 8.58 7.20 -0.33
C THR A 50 8.10 5.87 -0.90
N GLY A 51 7.81 5.83 -2.21
CA GLY A 51 7.09 4.74 -2.85
C GLY A 51 7.98 3.52 -2.99
N ILE A 52 7.97 2.65 -1.98
CA ILE A 52 8.56 1.32 -2.09
C ILE A 52 7.48 0.39 -2.57
N GLU A 53 7.60 -0.07 -3.80
CA GLU A 53 6.78 -1.16 -4.29
C GLU A 53 7.35 -2.50 -3.80
N LEU A 54 6.45 -3.43 -3.47
CA LEU A 54 6.81 -4.79 -3.10
C LEU A 54 7.55 -5.48 -4.25
N GLY A 55 8.61 -6.23 -3.92
CA GLY A 55 9.37 -7.02 -4.90
C GLY A 55 10.42 -6.24 -5.70
N GLN A 56 10.70 -4.98 -5.35
CA GLN A 56 11.86 -4.25 -5.88
C GLN A 56 13.19 -4.84 -5.37
N SER A 57 14.27 -4.59 -6.10
CA SER A 57 15.63 -5.03 -5.73
C SER A 57 16.14 -4.30 -4.49
N TYR A 58 17.06 -4.94 -3.74
CA TYR A 58 17.73 -4.37 -2.58
C TYR A 58 18.17 -2.92 -2.76
N ASP A 59 18.94 -2.62 -3.82
CA ASP A 59 19.54 -1.29 -4.02
C ASP A 59 18.49 -0.19 -4.23
N GLN A 60 17.38 -0.51 -4.90
CA GLN A 60 16.28 0.42 -5.11
C GLN A 60 15.56 0.73 -3.80
N ILE A 61 15.20 -0.30 -3.04
CA ILE A 61 14.51 -0.14 -1.76
C ILE A 61 15.40 0.61 -0.77
N CYS A 62 16.67 0.24 -0.70
CA CYS A 62 17.63 0.81 0.24
C CYS A 62 17.85 2.30 -0.06
N SER A 63 18.19 2.63 -1.32
CA SER A 63 18.46 4.00 -1.74
C SER A 63 17.23 4.92 -1.66
N ALA A 64 16.03 4.37 -1.90
CA ALA A 64 14.80 5.13 -1.76
C ALA A 64 14.52 5.52 -0.31
N LEU A 65 14.85 4.65 0.65
CA LEU A 65 14.54 4.84 2.07
C LEU A 65 15.52 5.68 2.85
N VAL A 66 16.80 5.71 2.46
CA VAL A 66 17.82 6.53 3.13
C VAL A 66 17.37 7.98 3.35
N PRO A 67 16.89 8.74 2.34
CA PRO A 67 16.48 10.13 2.54
C PRO A 67 15.28 10.27 3.49
N TYR A 68 14.39 9.27 3.54
CA TYR A 68 13.28 9.26 4.49
C TYR A 68 13.77 9.08 5.93
N PHE A 69 14.71 8.16 6.16
CA PHE A 69 15.29 7.97 7.50
C PHE A 69 16.18 9.14 7.93
N ASP A 70 16.93 9.76 7.00
CA ASP A 70 17.67 11.00 7.26
C ASP A 70 16.72 12.12 7.74
N GLN A 71 15.55 12.24 7.10
CA GLN A 71 14.55 13.22 7.48
C GLN A 71 13.96 12.93 8.87
N LEU A 72 13.66 11.66 9.18
CA LEU A 72 13.19 11.26 10.51
C LEU A 72 14.24 11.53 11.61
N GLU A 73 15.51 11.26 11.33
CA GLU A 73 16.63 11.60 12.22
C GLU A 73 16.71 13.12 12.46
N SER A 74 16.51 13.93 11.42
CA SER A 74 16.47 15.39 11.55
C SER A 74 15.33 15.89 12.46
N TRP A 75 14.26 15.10 12.61
CA TRP A 75 13.15 15.37 13.52
C TRP A 75 13.36 14.76 14.92
N GLY A 76 14.51 14.14 15.17
CA GLY A 76 14.86 13.53 16.45
C GLY A 76 14.34 12.11 16.63
N GLN A 77 13.92 11.41 15.56
CA GLN A 77 13.56 10.00 15.64
C GLN A 77 14.76 9.07 15.39
N ASP A 78 14.73 7.90 16.04
CA ASP A 78 15.73 6.85 15.79
C ASP A 78 15.46 6.14 14.47
N ARG A 79 16.47 6.12 13.59
CA ARG A 79 16.35 5.53 12.25
C ARG A 79 16.14 4.02 12.30
N THR A 80 16.75 3.32 13.25
CA THR A 80 16.66 1.86 13.37
C THR A 80 15.25 1.46 13.80
N GLN A 81 14.67 2.20 14.74
CA GLN A 81 13.30 2.04 15.18
C GLN A 81 12.30 2.38 14.07
N ALA A 82 12.55 3.46 13.33
CA ALA A 82 11.76 3.80 12.15
C ALA A 82 11.82 2.70 11.08
N ALA A 83 13.01 2.16 10.80
CA ALA A 83 13.19 1.05 9.86
C ALA A 83 12.47 -0.22 10.30
N THR A 84 12.48 -0.53 11.60
CA THR A 84 11.69 -1.65 12.15
C THR A 84 10.19 -1.44 11.89
N SER A 85 9.69 -0.22 12.10
CA SER A 85 8.29 0.12 11.86
C SER A 85 7.92 0.04 10.37
N VAL A 86 8.81 0.48 9.48
CA VAL A 86 8.64 0.35 8.03
C VAL A 86 8.65 -1.12 7.61
N ALA A 87 9.55 -1.94 8.17
CA ALA A 87 9.61 -3.37 7.90
C ALA A 87 8.33 -4.10 8.32
N ASP A 88 7.73 -3.73 9.45
CA ASP A 88 6.45 -4.29 9.89
C ASP A 88 5.27 -3.80 9.04
N ALA A 89 5.31 -2.55 8.57
CA ALA A 89 4.33 -2.03 7.61
C ALA A 89 4.38 -2.82 6.29
N GLN A 90 5.58 -3.11 5.77
CA GLN A 90 5.77 -3.91 4.55
C GLN A 90 5.15 -5.31 4.67
N LYS A 91 5.35 -5.99 5.81
CA LYS A 91 4.74 -7.31 6.10
C LYS A 91 3.21 -7.28 6.13
N SER A 92 2.63 -6.11 6.39
CA SER A 92 1.18 -5.92 6.48
C SER A 92 0.53 -5.58 5.14
N LEU A 93 1.32 -5.34 4.08
CA LEU A 93 0.80 -4.97 2.77
C LEU A 93 0.14 -6.16 2.06
N PRO A 94 -1.00 -5.94 1.37
CA PRO A 94 -1.54 -6.93 0.46
C PRO A 94 -0.53 -7.16 -0.68
N GLY A 95 -0.13 -8.41 -0.88
CA GLY A 95 0.94 -8.80 -1.81
C GLY A 95 2.23 -9.25 -1.14
N TRP A 96 2.44 -8.99 0.17
CA TRP A 96 3.63 -9.49 0.89
C TRP A 96 3.75 -11.01 0.80
N ALA A 97 2.65 -11.72 1.00
CA ALA A 97 2.58 -13.18 0.93
C ALA A 97 2.73 -13.74 -0.50
N GLU A 98 2.62 -12.90 -1.53
CA GLU A 98 2.77 -13.29 -2.93
C GLU A 98 4.23 -13.20 -3.40
N LEU A 99 5.08 -12.50 -2.63
CA LEU A 99 6.53 -12.46 -2.85
C LEU A 99 7.18 -13.79 -2.47
N SER A 100 8.26 -14.14 -3.17
CA SER A 100 9.12 -15.25 -2.75
C SER A 100 9.78 -14.97 -1.40
N GLU A 101 10.17 -16.02 -0.66
CA GLU A 101 10.89 -15.86 0.61
C GLU A 101 12.18 -15.04 0.45
N GLU A 102 12.84 -15.19 -0.70
CA GLU A 102 14.05 -14.43 -1.04
C GLU A 102 13.74 -12.94 -1.25
N GLN A 103 12.67 -12.61 -1.98
CA GLN A 103 12.23 -11.23 -2.15
C GLN A 103 11.76 -10.58 -0.84
N GLN A 104 11.08 -11.35 0.02
CA GLN A 104 10.69 -10.90 1.35
C GLN A 104 11.93 -10.59 2.19
N ALA A 105 12.89 -11.52 2.26
CA ALA A 105 14.12 -11.33 3.01
C ALA A 105 14.94 -10.14 2.48
N GLU A 106 15.05 -10.01 1.16
CA GLU A 106 15.77 -8.91 0.52
C GLU A 106 15.13 -7.55 0.79
N THR A 107 13.80 -7.48 0.74
CA THR A 107 13.03 -6.27 1.10
C THR A 107 13.27 -5.87 2.56
N LEU A 108 13.17 -6.82 3.51
CA LEU A 108 13.42 -6.52 4.92
C LEU A 108 14.87 -6.08 5.16
N ARG A 109 15.84 -6.75 4.52
CA ARG A 109 17.26 -6.41 4.61
C ARG A 109 17.53 -5.00 4.08
N ALA A 110 16.91 -4.63 2.96
CA ALA A 110 17.05 -3.30 2.38
C ALA A 110 16.50 -2.21 3.31
N VAL A 111 15.33 -2.45 3.91
CA VAL A 111 14.73 -1.52 4.89
C VAL A 111 15.64 -1.37 6.12
N GLU A 112 16.15 -2.47 6.66
CA GLU A 112 17.03 -2.47 7.82
C GLU A 112 18.34 -1.70 7.54
N ASN A 113 18.97 -1.97 6.40
CA ASN A 113 20.23 -1.32 6.04
C ASN A 113 20.03 0.15 5.68
N ALA A 114 18.90 0.53 5.08
CA ALA A 114 18.57 1.94 4.89
C ALA A 114 18.40 2.67 6.24
N GLY A 115 17.80 2.01 7.23
CA GLY A 115 17.72 2.52 8.61
C GLY A 115 19.10 2.78 9.22
N LYS A 116 20.07 1.91 8.93
CA LYS A 116 21.46 2.05 9.39
C LYS A 116 22.32 2.99 8.53
N GLY A 117 21.82 3.46 7.39
CA GLY A 117 22.63 4.16 6.39
C GLY A 117 23.71 3.29 5.75
N GLN A 118 23.46 1.98 5.63
CA GLN A 118 24.38 0.94 5.12
C GLN A 118 23.92 0.36 3.78
N CYS A 119 23.30 1.20 2.95
CA CYS A 119 23.26 1.00 1.51
C CYS A 119 24.66 1.32 0.96
#